data_AF-A0A498SE27-F1
#
_entry.id   AF-A0A498SE27-F1
#
_cell.length_a   1.000
_cell.length_b   1.000
_cell.length_c   1.000
_cell.angle_alpha   90.00
_cell.angle_beta   90.00
_cell.angle_gamma   90.00
#
_symmetry.space_group_name_H-M   'P 1'
#
loop_
_entity.id
_entity.type
_entity.pdbx_description
1 polymer ?
#
loop_
_entity_poly.entity_id
_entity_poly.type
_entity_poly.pdbx_seq_one_letter_code
_entity_poly.pdbx_strand_id
1 'polypeptide(L)'
;MDNENLINPNENEINDANTLEEEVITSFTDLQKARCHWIQLAKFDLQLEIIQLTIVHVIEKFESMRLLWSFGRNYEKEKLYNDQRFHYFQAALKTIMESVDEPRDMCKFIRNIGARHFFYNVICKSMMTALCNVAKDSMDEKQFFEEIQRHFNDGLATQRQNYLRKCISKSEMETLTTIWRQIQTKYMEEDGNIAKCNTLMYKALQYYCQKIPKTKKHIHKLKEIADQTIHAVDKIIATYDRKSGLAELIDTLDSYCYLCCTLSESPRTLWLAFNEGFANIITIKLDENDIWIKQIWCKVARILEQVIKEFIVSNLCKQQQLEWNEI
;
A
#
# COMPACT_ATOMS: atom_id res chain seq x y z
N MET A 1 44.73 53.36 -51.75
CA MET A 1 43.37 53.14 -51.20
C MET A 1 42.60 52.37 -52.25
N ASP A 2 42.63 51.06 -52.05
CA ASP A 2 41.57 50.07 -52.22
C ASP A 2 40.80 50.04 -53.55
N ASN A 3 40.99 48.97 -54.32
CA ASN A 3 40.01 47.88 -54.35
C ASN A 3 40.53 46.66 -55.11
N GLU A 4 40.52 45.52 -54.43
CA GLU A 4 40.69 44.18 -54.98
C GLU A 4 39.42 43.75 -55.73
N ASN A 5 39.58 42.97 -56.80
CA ASN A 5 39.04 41.60 -56.89
C ASN A 5 39.28 41.03 -58.30
N LEU A 6 40.25 40.12 -58.39
CA LEU A 6 40.47 39.24 -59.53
C LEU A 6 39.96 37.84 -59.13
N ILE A 7 38.97 37.38 -59.88
CA ILE A 7 38.48 35.99 -59.88
C ILE A 7 39.41 35.17 -60.78
N ASN A 8 39.92 34.03 -60.31
CA ASN A 8 39.88 32.76 -61.05
C ASN A 8 40.28 31.55 -60.18
N PRO A 9 39.89 30.32 -60.56
CA PRO A 9 39.53 29.23 -59.67
C PRO A 9 40.64 28.17 -59.64
N ASN A 10 40.56 27.24 -58.69
CA ASN A 10 40.90 25.87 -59.00
C ASN A 10 40.29 24.91 -57.98
N GLU A 11 39.61 23.93 -58.56
CA GLU A 11 39.16 22.70 -57.95
C GLU A 11 40.32 22.02 -57.22
N ASN A 12 40.03 21.51 -56.03
CA ASN A 12 40.42 20.16 -55.65
C ASN A 12 39.50 19.73 -54.51
N GLU A 13 38.54 18.89 -54.88
CA GLU A 13 37.89 17.96 -53.96
C GLU A 13 38.96 17.18 -53.21
N ILE A 14 39.04 17.40 -51.90
CA ILE A 14 39.48 16.37 -50.97
C ILE A 14 38.34 16.21 -49.98
N ASN A 15 37.52 15.20 -50.27
CA ASN A 15 36.66 14.55 -49.30
C ASN A 15 37.54 14.06 -48.16
N ASP A 16 37.48 14.70 -47.00
CA ASP A 16 37.88 14.08 -45.75
C ASP A 16 36.99 14.57 -44.61
N ALA A 17 36.00 13.74 -44.31
CA ALA A 17 35.47 13.45 -42.98
C ALA A 17 35.27 14.64 -42.02
N ASN A 18 34.27 15.48 -42.30
CA ASN A 18 33.66 16.34 -41.28
C ASN A 18 32.14 16.14 -41.26
N THR A 19 31.71 14.90 -41.09
CA THR A 19 30.30 14.59 -40.87
C THR A 19 30.21 13.53 -39.79
N LEU A 20 29.54 13.89 -38.69
CA LEU A 20 29.13 13.04 -37.55
C LEU A 20 30.04 13.06 -36.31
N GLU A 21 30.40 14.22 -35.79
CA GLU A 21 30.64 14.33 -34.34
C GLU A 21 30.05 15.63 -33.82
N GLU A 22 28.73 15.73 -33.75
CA GLU A 22 28.01 16.61 -32.80
C GLU A 22 26.50 16.42 -32.93
N GLU A 23 25.99 15.30 -32.43
CA GLU A 23 24.62 15.23 -31.91
C GLU A 23 24.44 13.99 -31.02
N VAL A 24 25.08 14.02 -29.86
CA VAL A 24 24.67 13.16 -28.74
C VAL A 24 24.23 14.09 -27.62
N ILE A 25 23.13 14.81 -27.83
CA ILE A 25 22.33 15.29 -26.70
C ILE A 25 21.55 14.06 -26.22
N THR A 26 22.18 13.22 -25.39
CA THR A 26 21.45 12.26 -24.57
C THR A 26 20.58 13.05 -23.61
N SER A 27 19.29 13.20 -23.93
CA SER A 27 18.32 13.77 -23.01
C SER A 27 18.33 12.98 -21.71
N PHE A 28 18.50 13.65 -20.57
CA PHE A 28 18.40 13.01 -19.26
C PHE A 28 17.03 12.33 -19.11
N THR A 29 17.03 11.11 -18.55
CA THR A 29 15.79 10.47 -18.10
C THR A 29 15.17 11.30 -16.97
N ASP A 30 13.87 11.16 -16.75
CA ASP A 30 13.18 11.93 -15.70
C ASP A 30 13.70 11.57 -14.30
N LEU A 31 14.16 10.33 -14.09
CA LEU A 31 14.87 9.92 -12.86
C LEU A 31 16.21 10.66 -12.69
N GLN A 32 16.94 10.88 -13.78
CA GLN A 32 18.20 11.63 -13.74
C GLN A 32 17.96 13.12 -13.50
N LYS A 33 16.88 13.70 -14.07
CA LYS A 33 16.45 15.07 -13.78
C LYS A 33 16.05 15.22 -12.30
N ALA A 34 15.27 14.28 -11.76
CA ALA A 34 14.90 14.23 -10.35
C ALA A 34 16.14 14.20 -9.43
N ARG A 35 17.14 13.37 -9.78
CA ARG A 35 18.43 13.34 -9.07
C ARG A 35 19.16 14.68 -9.13
N CYS A 36 19.22 15.31 -10.31
CA CYS A 36 19.88 16.61 -10.47
C CYS A 36 19.23 17.68 -9.58
N HIS A 37 17.90 17.72 -9.51
CA HIS A 37 17.19 18.63 -8.62
C HIS A 37 17.42 18.29 -7.14
N TRP A 38 17.41 16.99 -6.77
CA TRP A 38 17.73 16.58 -5.41
C TRP A 38 19.12 17.03 -4.97
N ILE A 39 20.11 16.93 -5.87
CA ILE A 39 21.47 17.44 -5.64
C ILE A 39 21.46 18.97 -5.49
N GLN A 40 20.67 19.69 -6.29
CA GLN A 40 20.52 21.15 -6.13
C GLN A 40 19.94 21.51 -4.75
N LEU A 41 18.91 20.80 -4.28
CA LEU A 41 18.35 20.99 -2.95
C LEU A 41 19.38 20.75 -1.85
N ALA A 42 20.31 19.78 -2.01
CA ALA A 42 21.42 19.59 -1.08
C ALA A 42 22.37 20.79 -1.05
N LYS A 43 22.67 21.38 -2.21
CA LYS A 43 23.57 22.55 -2.29
C LYS A 43 23.02 23.80 -1.58
N PHE A 44 21.69 23.88 -1.45
CA PHE A 44 21.01 24.96 -0.74
C PHE A 44 20.60 24.58 0.69
N ASP A 45 21.00 23.41 1.19
CA ASP A 45 20.59 22.86 2.49
C ASP A 45 19.06 22.72 2.68
N LEU A 46 18.30 22.59 1.60
CA LEU A 46 16.82 22.59 1.60
C LEU A 46 16.19 21.19 1.70
N GLN A 47 16.96 20.11 1.56
CA GLN A 47 16.40 18.75 1.51
C GLN A 47 15.62 18.37 2.77
N LEU A 48 16.18 18.68 3.95
CA LEU A 48 15.54 18.34 5.23
C LEU A 48 14.28 19.17 5.44
N GLU A 49 14.33 20.46 5.14
CA GLU A 49 13.20 21.38 5.23
C GLU A 49 12.03 20.90 4.36
N ILE A 50 12.30 20.52 3.11
CA ILE A 50 11.27 20.01 2.18
C ILE A 50 10.64 18.71 2.71
N ILE A 51 11.44 17.78 3.25
CA ILE A 51 10.93 16.56 3.89
C ILE A 51 10.03 16.89 5.08
N GLN A 52 10.46 17.83 5.93
CA GLN A 52 9.70 18.24 7.11
C GLN A 52 8.39 18.92 6.72
N LEU A 53 8.41 19.86 5.78
CA LEU A 53 7.21 20.51 5.24
C LEU A 53 6.24 19.51 4.63
N THR A 54 6.77 18.51 3.93
CA THR A 54 5.98 17.41 3.38
C THR A 54 5.27 16.62 4.47
N ILE A 55 5.98 16.22 5.52
CA ILE A 55 5.40 15.39 6.58
C ILE A 55 4.45 16.21 7.46
N VAL A 56 4.73 17.50 7.70
CA VAL A 56 3.79 18.47 8.28
C VAL A 56 2.50 18.49 7.47
N HIS A 57 2.60 18.68 6.15
CA HIS A 57 1.42 18.70 5.28
C HIS A 57 0.61 17.41 5.37
N VAL A 58 1.28 16.25 5.40
CA VAL A 58 0.62 14.95 5.54
C VAL A 58 -0.09 14.82 6.89
N ILE A 59 0.55 15.20 7.98
CA ILE A 59 -0.04 15.18 9.32
C ILE A 59 -1.23 16.14 9.43
N GLU A 60 -1.11 17.33 8.86
CA GLU A 60 -2.14 18.37 8.92
C GLU A 60 -3.35 18.00 8.08
N LYS A 61 -3.17 17.49 6.86
CA LYS A 61 -4.28 17.10 5.97
C LYS A 61 -4.89 15.74 6.24
N PHE A 62 -4.10 14.77 6.70
CA PHE A 62 -4.56 13.38 6.83
C PHE A 62 -4.52 12.95 8.30
N GLU A 63 -5.57 13.28 9.05
CA GLU A 63 -5.68 12.96 10.49
C GLU A 63 -5.42 11.47 10.79
N SER A 64 -5.82 10.57 9.89
CA SER A 64 -5.57 9.13 10.01
C SER A 64 -4.07 8.76 10.04
N MET A 65 -3.19 9.57 9.43
CA MET A 65 -1.73 9.38 9.47
C MET A 65 -1.14 9.64 10.86
N ARG A 66 -1.77 10.52 11.65
CA ARG A 66 -1.31 10.85 13.00
C ARG A 66 -1.27 9.63 13.92
N LEU A 67 -2.16 8.68 13.68
CA LEU A 67 -2.26 7.45 14.47
C LEU A 67 -1.17 6.43 14.14
N LEU A 68 -0.50 6.56 12.98
CA LEU A 68 0.56 5.67 12.52
C LEU A 68 1.93 6.11 13.02
N TRP A 69 2.14 7.42 13.13
CA TRP A 69 3.41 7.99 13.55
C TRP A 69 3.35 8.44 15.00
N SER A 70 4.27 7.98 15.84
CA SER A 70 4.28 8.40 17.25
C SER A 70 4.53 9.90 17.43
N PHE A 71 5.17 10.57 16.48
CA PHE A 71 5.27 12.04 16.43
C PHE A 71 3.99 12.74 15.95
N GLY A 72 3.12 12.04 15.22
CA GLY A 72 1.85 12.58 14.72
C GLY A 72 0.74 12.60 15.77
N ARG A 73 0.76 11.67 16.75
CA ARG A 73 -0.28 11.55 17.79
C ARG A 73 -0.38 12.76 18.71
N ASN A 74 0.77 13.35 19.06
CA ASN A 74 0.87 14.57 19.85
C ASN A 74 1.55 15.64 19.00
N TYR A 75 1.00 15.88 17.81
CA TYR A 75 1.59 16.80 16.84
C TYR A 75 1.74 18.20 17.45
N GLU A 76 2.99 18.58 17.64
CA GLU A 76 3.42 19.95 17.92
C GLU A 76 4.41 20.32 16.83
N LYS A 77 4.05 21.28 15.98
CA LYS A 77 4.81 21.65 14.79
C LYS A 77 6.28 21.92 15.09
N GLU A 78 6.57 22.60 16.20
CA GLU A 78 7.91 22.95 16.66
C GLU A 78 8.75 21.74 17.09
N LYS A 79 8.13 20.71 17.68
CA LYS A 79 8.83 19.46 18.07
C LYS A 79 9.14 18.57 16.87
N LEU A 80 8.34 18.69 15.81
CA LEU A 80 8.50 17.91 14.59
C LEU A 80 9.79 18.30 13.85
N TYR A 81 10.08 19.59 13.70
CA TYR A 81 11.28 20.05 13.00
C TYR A 81 12.61 19.57 13.62
N ASN A 82 12.61 19.11 14.87
CA ASN A 82 13.79 18.61 15.57
C ASN A 82 13.84 17.07 15.71
N ASP A 83 12.91 16.36 15.06
CA ASP A 83 12.84 14.90 15.21
C ASP A 83 13.90 14.19 14.36
N GLN A 84 14.78 13.42 15.02
CA GLN A 84 15.86 12.70 14.35
C GLN A 84 15.36 11.70 13.28
N ARG A 85 14.09 11.28 13.35
CA ARG A 85 13.50 10.33 12.40
C ARG A 85 13.40 10.88 10.97
N PHE A 86 13.39 12.20 10.80
CA PHE A 86 13.43 12.83 9.48
C PHE A 86 14.72 12.52 8.72
N HIS A 87 15.84 12.32 9.43
CA HIS A 87 17.10 11.93 8.81
C HIS A 87 17.06 10.51 8.22
N TYR A 88 16.22 9.60 8.76
CA TYR A 88 16.04 8.28 8.16
C TYR A 88 15.31 8.36 6.81
N PHE A 89 14.32 9.25 6.69
CA PHE A 89 13.64 9.52 5.43
C PHE A 89 14.59 10.17 4.41
N GLN A 90 15.37 11.15 4.85
CA GLN A 90 16.37 11.81 4.00
C GLN A 90 17.44 10.81 3.52
N ALA A 91 17.95 9.95 4.41
CA ALA A 91 18.92 8.93 4.05
C ALA A 91 18.35 7.94 3.03
N ALA A 92 17.10 7.51 3.19
CA ALA A 92 16.44 6.61 2.23
C ALA A 92 16.27 7.26 0.85
N LEU A 93 15.81 8.52 0.78
CA LEU A 93 15.72 9.26 -0.48
C LEU A 93 17.10 9.46 -1.12
N LYS A 94 18.13 9.79 -0.33
CA LYS A 94 19.50 9.90 -0.79
C LYS A 94 20.01 8.60 -1.43
N THR A 95 19.82 7.45 -0.77
CA THR A 95 20.21 6.15 -1.33
C THR A 95 19.47 5.83 -2.63
N ILE A 96 18.17 6.15 -2.72
CA ILE A 96 17.42 6.00 -3.98
C ILE A 96 18.04 6.84 -5.09
N MET A 97 18.34 8.11 -4.80
CA MET A 97 18.93 9.06 -5.76
C MET A 97 20.35 8.68 -6.18
N GLU A 98 21.15 8.12 -5.27
CA GLU A 98 22.49 7.61 -5.57
C GLU A 98 22.46 6.36 -6.47
N SER A 99 21.41 5.55 -6.38
CA SER A 99 21.24 4.33 -7.18
C SER A 99 20.47 4.52 -8.50
N VAL A 100 20.14 5.75 -8.92
CA VAL A 100 19.37 6.01 -10.15
C VAL A 100 20.03 5.41 -11.41
N ASP A 101 21.37 5.44 -11.49
CA ASP A 101 22.11 4.85 -12.61
C ASP A 101 22.27 3.32 -12.49
N GLU A 102 21.83 2.73 -11.38
CA GLU A 102 21.76 1.29 -11.12
C GLU A 102 20.32 0.84 -10.84
N PRO A 103 19.41 0.84 -11.85
CA PRO A 103 17.98 0.65 -11.63
C PRO A 103 17.65 -0.64 -10.85
N ARG A 104 18.40 -1.73 -11.09
CA ARG A 104 18.17 -3.00 -10.37
C ARG A 104 18.35 -2.86 -8.86
N ASP A 105 19.39 -2.17 -8.42
CA ASP A 105 19.72 -1.99 -7.01
C ASP A 105 18.80 -0.97 -6.35
N MET A 106 18.47 0.12 -7.06
CA MET A 106 17.43 1.06 -6.65
C MET A 106 16.09 0.35 -6.41
N CYS A 107 15.61 -0.42 -7.40
CA CYS A 107 14.34 -1.14 -7.31
C CYS A 107 14.36 -2.17 -6.16
N LYS A 108 15.49 -2.87 -5.96
CA LYS A 108 15.66 -3.82 -4.85
C LYS A 108 15.62 -3.13 -3.49
N PHE A 109 16.26 -1.97 -3.36
CA PHE A 109 16.25 -1.17 -2.14
C PHE A 109 14.84 -0.66 -1.81
N ILE A 110 14.13 -0.08 -2.79
CA ILE A 110 12.77 0.41 -2.60
C ILE A 110 11.81 -0.73 -2.21
N ARG A 111 11.90 -1.90 -2.86
CA ARG A 111 11.15 -3.11 -2.47
C ARG A 111 11.44 -3.55 -1.03
N ASN A 112 12.70 -3.47 -0.59
CA ASN A 112 13.06 -3.79 0.80
C ASN A 112 12.48 -2.79 1.80
N ILE A 113 12.41 -1.49 1.46
CA ILE A 113 11.73 -0.50 2.29
C ILE A 113 10.24 -0.85 2.36
N GLY A 114 9.57 -1.07 1.23
CA GLY A 114 8.16 -1.46 1.17
C GLY A 114 7.87 -2.69 2.04
N ALA A 115 8.68 -3.72 1.90
CA ALA A 115 8.60 -4.94 2.72
C ALA A 115 8.66 -4.68 4.23
N ARG A 116 9.57 -3.81 4.69
CA ARG A 116 9.70 -3.45 6.11
C ARG A 116 8.51 -2.62 6.63
N HIS A 117 7.77 -1.98 5.73
CA HIS A 117 6.58 -1.18 6.05
C HIS A 117 5.27 -1.96 5.97
N PHE A 118 5.33 -3.29 5.74
CA PHE A 118 4.17 -4.19 5.65
C PHE A 118 3.12 -3.96 6.75
N PHE A 119 3.55 -3.80 8.01
CA PHE A 119 2.62 -3.59 9.14
C PHE A 119 2.11 -2.15 9.29
N TYR A 120 2.83 -1.18 8.74
CA TYR A 120 2.57 0.25 8.95
C TYR A 120 1.79 0.90 7.80
N ASN A 121 1.70 0.22 6.65
CA ASN A 121 0.92 0.65 5.47
C ASN A 121 1.09 2.15 5.18
N VAL A 122 2.33 2.63 5.27
CA VAL A 122 2.63 4.06 5.23
C VAL A 122 2.54 4.55 3.81
N ILE A 123 1.72 5.58 3.66
CA ILE A 123 1.28 6.15 2.42
C ILE A 123 2.44 6.88 1.73
N CYS A 124 2.98 6.27 0.69
CA CYS A 124 3.79 6.99 -0.30
C CYS A 124 2.94 8.09 -0.94
N LYS A 125 1.70 7.82 -1.39
CA LYS A 125 0.88 8.76 -2.18
C LYS A 125 0.71 10.16 -1.54
N SER A 126 0.25 10.27 -0.30
CA SER A 126 0.15 11.55 0.45
C SER A 126 1.51 12.23 0.67
N MET A 127 2.57 11.47 0.94
CA MET A 127 3.92 12.04 1.07
C MET A 127 4.43 12.54 -0.29
N MET A 128 4.12 11.83 -1.38
CA MET A 128 4.48 12.21 -2.75
C MET A 128 3.66 13.41 -3.23
N THR A 129 2.34 13.44 -2.96
CA THR A 129 1.46 14.58 -3.24
C THR A 129 1.90 15.82 -2.45
N ALA A 130 2.34 15.64 -1.21
CA ALA A 130 2.88 16.73 -0.40
C ALA A 130 4.22 17.25 -0.94
N LEU A 131 5.13 16.37 -1.37
CA LEU A 131 6.39 16.77 -2.05
C LEU A 131 6.11 17.58 -3.32
N CYS A 132 5.21 17.08 -4.19
CA CYS A 132 4.81 17.78 -5.42
C CYS A 132 4.19 19.16 -5.13
N ASN A 133 3.38 19.28 -4.08
CA ASN A 133 2.74 20.55 -3.71
C ASN A 133 3.71 21.56 -3.08
N VAL A 134 4.81 21.10 -2.48
CA VAL A 134 5.85 21.95 -1.87
C VAL A 134 6.87 22.39 -2.93
N ALA A 135 7.17 21.56 -3.93
CA ALA A 135 8.14 21.82 -4.99
C ALA A 135 7.63 22.77 -6.12
N LYS A 136 6.69 23.68 -5.80
CA LYS A 136 6.00 24.56 -6.75
C LYS A 136 6.95 25.08 -7.85
N ASP A 137 6.63 24.74 -9.09
CA ASP A 137 7.16 25.30 -10.35
C ASP A 137 8.46 24.73 -10.99
N SER A 138 8.92 23.51 -10.68
CA SER A 138 10.11 22.98 -11.41
C SER A 138 10.12 21.52 -11.86
N MET A 139 9.10 20.73 -11.53
CA MET A 139 9.26 19.27 -11.54
C MET A 139 8.11 18.53 -12.23
N ASP A 140 8.33 18.10 -13.48
CA ASP A 140 7.65 16.95 -14.06
C ASP A 140 8.24 15.65 -13.49
N GLU A 141 8.22 15.52 -12.16
CA GLU A 141 8.78 14.38 -11.42
C GLU A 141 7.72 13.31 -11.09
N LYS A 142 6.54 13.44 -11.67
CA LYS A 142 5.43 12.50 -11.47
C LYS A 142 5.90 11.06 -11.72
N GLN A 143 6.70 10.84 -12.76
CA GLN A 143 7.24 9.53 -13.11
C GLN A 143 8.24 8.99 -12.07
N PHE A 144 9.09 9.84 -11.46
CA PHE A 144 10.02 9.42 -10.41
C PHE A 144 9.27 8.89 -9.18
N PHE A 145 8.23 9.60 -8.77
CA PHE A 145 7.41 9.21 -7.64
C PHE A 145 6.52 8.01 -7.93
N GLU A 146 6.01 7.88 -9.16
CA GLU A 146 5.32 6.68 -9.63
C GLU A 146 6.24 5.45 -9.57
N GLU A 147 7.51 5.60 -9.97
CA GLU A 147 8.50 4.53 -9.92
C GLU A 147 8.81 4.09 -8.47
N ILE A 148 9.03 5.04 -7.56
CA ILE A 148 9.17 4.73 -6.12
C ILE A 148 7.93 4.01 -5.60
N GLN A 149 6.74 4.53 -5.90
CA GLN A 149 5.49 3.97 -5.42
C GLN A 149 5.28 2.54 -5.94
N ARG A 150 5.59 2.28 -7.21
CA ARG A 150 5.50 0.97 -7.84
C ARG A 150 6.36 -0.06 -7.11
N HIS A 151 7.67 0.19 -6.98
CA HIS A 151 8.57 -0.76 -6.32
C HIS A 151 8.30 -0.90 -4.82
N PHE A 152 7.83 0.16 -4.16
CA PHE A 152 7.44 0.08 -2.75
C PHE A 152 6.22 -0.85 -2.59
N ASN A 153 5.23 -0.69 -3.46
CA ASN A 153 4.04 -1.55 -3.50
C ASN A 153 4.40 -3.00 -3.86
N ASP A 154 5.34 -3.24 -4.76
CA ASP A 154 5.84 -4.59 -5.07
C ASP A 154 6.47 -5.25 -3.84
N GLY A 155 7.21 -4.48 -3.04
CA GLY A 155 7.76 -4.92 -1.76
C GLY A 155 6.68 -5.30 -0.75
N LEU A 156 5.62 -4.48 -0.65
CA LEU A 156 4.46 -4.77 0.19
C LEU A 156 3.71 -6.02 -0.26
N ALA A 157 3.42 -6.14 -1.55
CA ALA A 157 2.74 -7.29 -2.16
C ALA A 157 3.52 -8.59 -1.92
N THR A 158 4.84 -8.54 -2.12
CA THR A 158 5.73 -9.68 -1.83
C THR A 158 5.65 -10.11 -0.36
N GLN A 159 5.65 -9.17 0.58
CA GLN A 159 5.52 -9.51 2.00
C GLN A 159 4.12 -9.99 2.39
N ARG A 160 3.06 -9.47 1.77
CA ARG A 160 1.70 -9.99 1.95
C ARG A 160 1.58 -11.43 1.48
N GLN A 161 2.11 -11.74 0.30
CA GLN A 161 2.16 -13.10 -0.21
C GLN A 161 2.96 -14.03 0.72
N ASN A 162 4.12 -13.58 1.19
CA ASN A 162 4.91 -14.34 2.18
C ASN A 162 4.15 -14.53 3.51
N TYR A 163 3.41 -13.51 3.95
CA TYR A 163 2.56 -13.60 5.14
C TYR A 163 1.46 -14.63 4.94
N LEU A 164 0.67 -14.56 3.87
CA LEU A 164 -0.42 -15.51 3.59
C LEU A 164 0.06 -16.96 3.45
N ARG A 165 1.28 -17.17 2.94
CA ARG A 165 1.93 -18.50 2.90
C ARG A 165 2.24 -19.08 4.27
N LYS A 166 2.45 -18.24 5.30
CA LYS A 166 3.06 -18.63 6.59
C LYS A 166 2.22 -18.27 7.82
N CYS A 167 1.14 -17.53 7.66
CA CYS A 167 0.41 -16.92 8.78
C CYS A 167 -0.33 -17.93 9.67
N ILE A 168 -0.64 -19.12 9.14
CA ILE A 168 -1.34 -20.19 9.85
C ILE A 168 -0.64 -21.53 9.59
N SER A 169 -0.36 -22.26 10.66
CA SER A 169 0.24 -23.59 10.58
C SER A 169 -0.79 -24.67 10.24
N LYS A 170 -0.32 -25.87 9.87
CA LYS A 170 -1.20 -27.01 9.61
C LYS A 170 -2.04 -27.38 10.83
N SER A 171 -1.42 -27.44 12.01
CA SER A 171 -2.14 -27.76 13.24
C SER A 171 -3.15 -26.68 13.61
N GLU A 172 -2.81 -25.40 13.42
CA GLU A 172 -3.74 -24.29 13.64
C GLU A 172 -4.93 -24.35 12.68
N MET A 173 -4.72 -24.74 11.41
CA MET A 173 -5.80 -24.90 10.44
C MET A 173 -6.70 -26.11 10.77
N GLU A 174 -6.14 -27.22 11.23
CA GLU A 174 -6.90 -28.38 11.70
C GLU A 174 -7.77 -28.03 12.92
N THR A 175 -7.20 -27.26 13.87
CA THR A 175 -7.92 -26.72 15.02
C THR A 175 -9.03 -25.77 14.56
N LEU A 176 -8.74 -24.82 13.66
CA LEU A 176 -9.74 -23.90 13.11
C LEU A 176 -10.89 -24.66 12.45
N THR A 177 -10.58 -25.66 11.63
CA THR A 177 -11.58 -26.49 10.93
C THR A 177 -12.49 -27.22 11.91
N THR A 178 -11.91 -27.78 12.97
CA THR A 178 -12.66 -28.53 13.99
C THR A 178 -13.59 -27.60 14.77
N ILE A 179 -13.06 -26.48 15.26
CA ILE A 179 -13.80 -25.48 16.02
C ILE A 179 -14.91 -24.86 15.16
N TRP A 180 -14.61 -24.54 13.91
CA TRP A 180 -15.60 -23.95 13.01
C TRP A 180 -16.77 -24.89 12.76
N ARG A 181 -16.51 -26.18 12.55
CA ARG A 181 -17.57 -27.20 12.46
C ARG A 181 -18.40 -27.30 13.74
N GLN A 182 -17.77 -27.29 14.91
CA GLN A 182 -18.50 -27.30 16.19
C GLN A 182 -19.41 -26.08 16.34
N ILE A 183 -18.93 -24.89 15.97
CA ILE A 183 -19.73 -23.66 15.96
C ILE A 183 -20.93 -23.82 15.02
N GLN A 184 -20.70 -24.27 13.78
CA GLN A 184 -21.75 -24.49 12.79
C GLN A 184 -22.81 -25.49 13.29
N THR A 185 -22.38 -26.63 13.86
CA THR A 185 -23.29 -27.64 14.43
C THR A 185 -24.12 -27.06 15.57
N LYS A 186 -23.49 -26.40 16.55
CA LYS A 186 -24.22 -25.82 17.69
C LYS A 186 -25.26 -24.78 17.28
N TYR A 187 -24.92 -23.89 16.36
CA TYR A 187 -25.89 -22.91 15.83
C TYR A 187 -26.98 -23.58 15.00
N MET A 188 -26.68 -24.65 14.25
CA MET A 188 -27.69 -25.40 13.51
C MET A 188 -28.66 -26.13 14.46
N GLU A 189 -28.16 -26.77 15.52
CA GLU A 189 -28.96 -27.52 16.48
C GLU A 189 -29.83 -26.61 17.36
N GLU A 190 -29.28 -25.49 17.84
CA GLU A 190 -29.97 -24.61 18.80
C GLU A 190 -30.78 -23.48 18.13
N ASP A 191 -30.27 -22.90 17.05
CA ASP A 191 -30.87 -21.74 16.38
C ASP A 191 -31.50 -22.10 15.01
N GLY A 192 -31.36 -23.34 14.55
CA GLY A 192 -31.88 -23.83 13.27
C GLY A 192 -31.17 -23.29 12.03
N ASN A 193 -30.14 -22.45 12.19
CA ASN A 193 -29.31 -21.89 11.11
C ASN A 193 -28.07 -21.17 11.66
N ILE A 194 -27.13 -20.84 10.76
CA ILE A 194 -25.93 -20.04 11.07
C ILE A 194 -26.16 -18.52 11.01
N ALA A 195 -27.37 -18.03 10.72
CA ALA A 195 -27.66 -16.60 10.54
C ALA A 195 -27.46 -15.79 11.84
N LYS A 196 -27.42 -16.47 12.99
CA LYS A 196 -27.01 -15.84 14.25
C LYS A 196 -25.54 -15.39 14.23
N CYS A 197 -24.64 -16.12 13.58
CA CYS A 197 -23.27 -15.68 13.34
C CYS A 197 -23.24 -14.39 12.54
N ASN A 198 -24.00 -14.33 11.45
CA ASN A 198 -24.14 -13.12 10.61
C ASN A 198 -24.64 -11.93 11.43
N THR A 199 -25.61 -12.17 12.34
CA THR A 199 -26.16 -11.14 13.21
C THR A 199 -25.12 -10.60 14.19
N LEU A 200 -24.28 -11.46 14.77
CA LEU A 200 -23.21 -11.05 15.69
C LEU A 200 -22.12 -10.26 14.95
N MET A 201 -21.71 -10.75 13.78
CA MET A 201 -20.76 -10.04 12.92
C MET A 201 -21.29 -8.67 12.48
N TYR A 202 -22.57 -8.59 12.11
CA TYR A 202 -23.23 -7.34 11.76
C TYR A 202 -23.24 -6.34 12.92
N LYS A 203 -23.51 -6.78 14.15
CA LYS A 203 -23.46 -5.91 15.33
C LYS A 203 -22.07 -5.32 15.55
N ALA A 204 -21.02 -6.13 15.40
CA ALA A 204 -19.65 -5.65 15.51
C ALA A 204 -19.32 -4.64 14.41
N LEU A 205 -19.72 -4.93 13.16
CA LEU A 205 -19.57 -4.00 12.04
C LEU A 205 -20.30 -2.68 12.27
N GLN A 206 -21.54 -2.71 12.77
CA GLN A 206 -22.29 -1.50 13.14
C GLN A 206 -21.60 -0.67 14.23
N TYR A 207 -20.94 -1.34 15.18
CA TYR A 207 -20.26 -0.66 16.28
C TYR A 207 -18.99 0.04 15.82
N TYR A 208 -18.19 -0.57 14.93
CA TYR A 208 -16.93 0.01 14.48
C TYR A 208 -17.07 0.93 13.25
N CYS A 209 -18.03 0.69 12.36
CA CYS A 209 -18.20 1.43 11.10
C CYS A 209 -19.20 2.60 11.24
N GLN A 210 -19.18 3.32 12.37
CA GLN A 210 -20.18 4.36 12.69
C GLN A 210 -19.97 5.69 11.94
N LYS A 211 -18.86 5.85 11.21
CA LYS A 211 -18.45 7.13 10.63
C LYS A 211 -19.38 7.61 9.50
N ILE A 212 -20.17 6.71 8.94
CA ILE A 212 -21.06 6.98 7.80
C ILE A 212 -22.51 7.05 8.29
N PRO A 213 -23.31 8.03 7.83
CA PRO A 213 -24.74 8.07 8.11
C PRO A 213 -25.41 6.73 7.78
N LYS A 214 -26.17 6.18 8.74
CA LYS A 214 -26.84 4.87 8.62
C LYS A 214 -28.03 4.92 7.66
N THR A 215 -27.74 5.09 6.37
CA THR A 215 -28.72 4.98 5.28
C THR A 215 -29.16 3.53 5.09
N LYS A 216 -30.32 3.30 4.47
CA LYS A 216 -30.78 1.94 4.12
C LYS A 216 -29.74 1.18 3.28
N LYS A 217 -29.08 1.86 2.34
CA LYS A 217 -28.00 1.31 1.50
C LYS A 217 -26.80 0.89 2.35
N HIS A 218 -26.36 1.73 3.28
CA HIS A 218 -25.25 1.41 4.18
C HIS A 218 -25.58 0.21 5.09
N ILE A 219 -26.79 0.19 5.67
CA ILE A 219 -27.27 -0.94 6.49
C ILE A 219 -27.27 -2.26 5.69
N HIS A 220 -27.75 -2.24 4.44
CA HIS A 220 -27.74 -3.42 3.57
C HIS A 220 -26.31 -3.92 3.30
N LYS A 221 -25.39 -3.01 2.96
CA LYS A 221 -23.96 -3.35 2.77
C LYS A 221 -23.34 -3.99 4.01
N LEU A 222 -23.59 -3.44 5.20
CA LEU A 222 -23.06 -4.03 6.44
C LEU A 222 -23.58 -5.45 6.67
N LYS A 223 -24.86 -5.72 6.37
CA LYS A 223 -25.43 -7.06 6.47
C LYS A 223 -24.80 -8.03 5.48
N GLU A 224 -24.61 -7.58 4.24
CA GLU A 224 -23.98 -8.37 3.18
C GLU A 224 -22.51 -8.69 3.51
N ILE A 225 -21.75 -7.70 4.01
CA ILE A 225 -20.38 -7.92 4.49
C ILE A 225 -20.37 -8.91 5.65
N ALA A 226 -21.31 -8.81 6.59
CA ALA A 226 -21.39 -9.72 7.72
C ALA A 226 -21.60 -11.17 7.26
N ASP A 227 -22.55 -11.39 6.35
CA ASP A 227 -22.85 -12.69 5.75
C ASP A 227 -21.65 -13.26 4.99
N GLN A 228 -21.07 -12.48 4.08
CA GLN A 228 -19.90 -12.92 3.32
C GLN A 228 -18.66 -13.13 4.19
N THR A 229 -18.51 -12.42 5.31
CA THR A 229 -17.41 -12.64 6.26
C THR A 229 -17.51 -14.02 6.91
N ILE A 230 -18.73 -14.48 7.23
CA ILE A 230 -18.95 -15.82 7.75
C ILE A 230 -18.61 -16.87 6.68
N HIS A 231 -19.04 -16.68 5.45
CA HIS A 231 -18.67 -17.55 4.32
C HIS A 231 -17.18 -17.50 3.97
N ALA A 232 -16.49 -16.39 4.24
CA ALA A 232 -15.05 -16.28 4.00
C ALA A 232 -14.24 -17.22 4.90
N VAL A 233 -14.76 -17.61 6.07
CA VAL A 233 -14.11 -18.62 6.93
C VAL A 233 -14.06 -19.98 6.23
N ASP A 234 -15.17 -20.40 5.61
CA ASP A 234 -15.21 -21.64 4.82
C ASP A 234 -14.22 -21.60 3.66
N LYS A 235 -14.13 -20.45 2.96
CA LYS A 235 -13.17 -20.25 1.88
C LYS A 235 -11.72 -20.30 2.34
N ILE A 236 -11.40 -19.70 3.51
CA ILE A 236 -10.06 -19.78 4.11
C ILE A 236 -9.68 -21.24 4.37
N ILE A 237 -10.59 -22.02 4.96
CA ILE A 237 -10.35 -23.44 5.25
C ILE A 237 -10.18 -24.23 3.95
N ALA A 238 -11.04 -24.01 2.96
CA ALA A 238 -11.03 -24.74 1.70
C ALA A 238 -9.81 -24.42 0.82
N THR A 239 -9.30 -23.20 0.88
CA THR A 239 -8.17 -22.75 0.06
C THR A 239 -6.81 -23.10 0.66
N TYR A 240 -6.77 -23.48 1.94
CA TYR A 240 -5.50 -23.78 2.61
C TYR A 240 -4.80 -25.00 1.99
N ASP A 241 -3.58 -24.78 1.50
CA ASP A 241 -2.66 -25.83 1.06
C ASP A 241 -1.41 -25.91 1.96
N ARG A 242 -0.89 -27.12 2.14
CA ARG A 242 0.26 -27.36 3.01
C ARG A 242 1.56 -26.75 2.46
N LYS A 243 1.69 -26.61 1.14
CA LYS A 243 2.90 -26.08 0.48
C LYS A 243 2.80 -24.57 0.25
N SER A 244 1.64 -24.07 -0.16
CA SER A 244 1.44 -22.66 -0.52
C SER A 244 0.66 -21.84 0.52
N GLY A 245 0.18 -22.45 1.61
CA GLY A 245 -0.58 -21.76 2.65
C GLY A 245 -1.88 -21.17 2.10
N LEU A 246 -2.05 -19.85 2.22
CA LEU A 246 -3.21 -19.11 1.72
C LEU A 246 -2.87 -18.13 0.58
N ALA A 247 -1.82 -18.41 -0.20
CA ALA A 247 -1.37 -17.52 -1.27
C ALA A 247 -2.47 -17.24 -2.33
N GLU A 248 -3.30 -18.24 -2.62
CA GLU A 248 -4.38 -18.18 -3.62
C GLU A 248 -5.70 -17.61 -3.07
N LEU A 249 -5.74 -17.26 -1.78
CA LEU A 249 -6.97 -16.81 -1.13
C LEU A 249 -7.52 -15.52 -1.74
N ILE A 250 -6.65 -14.64 -2.25
CA ILE A 250 -7.03 -13.35 -2.84
C ILE A 250 -7.99 -13.56 -4.01
N ASP A 251 -7.64 -14.46 -4.93
CA ASP A 251 -8.42 -14.72 -6.15
C ASP A 251 -9.81 -15.30 -5.83
N THR A 252 -9.98 -15.92 -4.65
CA THR A 252 -11.27 -16.50 -4.23
C THR A 252 -12.20 -15.51 -3.51
N LEU A 253 -11.68 -14.35 -3.11
CA LEU A 253 -12.36 -13.35 -2.29
C LEU A 253 -12.59 -12.00 -3.01
N ASP A 254 -12.33 -11.88 -4.31
CA ASP A 254 -12.47 -10.63 -5.07
C ASP A 254 -13.81 -9.91 -4.85
N SER A 255 -14.94 -10.62 -5.00
CA SER A 255 -16.27 -10.02 -4.80
C SER A 255 -16.48 -9.52 -3.37
N TYR A 256 -15.95 -10.24 -2.38
CA TYR A 256 -16.03 -9.87 -0.97
C TYR A 256 -15.17 -8.63 -0.69
N CYS A 257 -13.94 -8.62 -1.20
CA CYS A 257 -13.03 -7.49 -1.06
C CYS A 257 -13.57 -6.23 -1.73
N TYR A 258 -14.14 -6.37 -2.93
CA TYR A 258 -14.81 -5.27 -3.62
C TYR A 258 -15.93 -4.67 -2.75
N LEU A 259 -16.81 -5.52 -2.20
CA LEU A 259 -17.89 -5.09 -1.32
C LEU A 259 -17.35 -4.31 -0.10
N CYS A 260 -16.33 -4.83 0.58
CA CYS A 260 -15.65 -4.17 1.69
C CYS A 260 -15.09 -2.79 1.29
N CYS A 261 -14.48 -2.67 0.12
CA CYS A 261 -13.95 -1.41 -0.38
C CYS A 261 -15.06 -0.37 -0.61
N THR A 262 -16.25 -0.79 -1.05
CA THR A 262 -17.38 0.13 -1.24
C THR A 262 -18.01 0.64 0.07
N LEU A 263 -17.60 0.09 1.21
CA LEU A 263 -18.03 0.59 2.53
C LEU A 263 -17.33 1.91 2.89
N SER A 264 -16.22 2.25 2.22
CA SER A 264 -15.39 3.44 2.52
C SER A 264 -14.84 3.46 3.95
N GLU A 265 -14.67 2.28 4.55
CA GLU A 265 -14.02 2.09 5.85
C GLU A 265 -12.59 1.61 5.69
N SER A 266 -11.73 1.92 6.65
CA SER A 266 -10.34 1.45 6.59
C SER A 266 -10.26 -0.07 6.82
N PRO A 267 -9.33 -0.80 6.17
CA PRO A 267 -9.11 -2.22 6.46
C PRO A 267 -8.86 -2.51 7.94
N ARG A 268 -8.24 -1.57 8.66
CA ARG A 268 -8.03 -1.67 10.11
C ARG A 268 -9.35 -1.59 10.89
N THR A 269 -10.29 -0.74 10.49
CA THR A 269 -11.64 -0.68 11.08
C THR A 269 -12.35 -2.02 10.90
N LEU A 270 -12.29 -2.57 9.69
CA LEU A 270 -12.87 -3.88 9.37
C LEU A 270 -12.23 -5.00 10.20
N TRP A 271 -10.90 -5.02 10.32
CA TRP A 271 -10.19 -5.97 11.18
C TRP A 271 -10.66 -5.92 12.64
N LEU A 272 -10.85 -4.73 13.22
CA LEU A 272 -11.39 -4.59 14.58
C LEU A 272 -12.81 -5.17 14.68
N ALA A 273 -13.67 -4.84 13.72
CA ALA A 273 -15.03 -5.38 13.65
C ALA A 273 -15.05 -6.91 13.52
N PHE A 274 -14.18 -7.48 12.69
CA PHE A 274 -14.12 -8.92 12.48
C PHE A 274 -13.64 -9.65 13.75
N ASN A 275 -12.62 -9.13 14.44
CA ASN A 275 -12.18 -9.72 15.71
C ASN A 275 -13.29 -9.74 16.75
N GLU A 276 -13.98 -8.62 16.92
CA GLU A 276 -15.09 -8.52 17.86
C GLU A 276 -16.25 -9.45 17.47
N GLY A 277 -16.58 -9.51 16.17
CA GLY A 277 -17.60 -10.42 15.64
C GLY A 277 -17.27 -11.89 15.91
N PHE A 278 -16.05 -12.33 15.58
CA PHE A 278 -15.60 -13.70 15.82
C PHE A 278 -15.52 -14.02 17.32
N ALA A 279 -15.00 -13.11 18.15
CA ALA A 279 -14.94 -13.30 19.59
C ALA A 279 -16.34 -13.52 20.20
N ASN A 280 -17.34 -12.76 19.74
CA ASN A 280 -18.72 -12.92 20.18
C ASN A 280 -19.34 -14.25 19.71
N ILE A 281 -19.05 -14.68 18.48
CA ILE A 281 -19.50 -15.98 17.96
C ILE A 281 -18.93 -17.14 18.78
N ILE A 282 -17.64 -17.09 19.09
CA ILE A 282 -16.93 -18.12 19.86
C ILE A 282 -17.45 -18.15 21.30
N THR A 283 -17.45 -17.01 21.99
CA THR A 283 -17.77 -16.92 23.43
C THR A 283 -19.20 -17.38 23.73
N ILE A 284 -20.13 -17.20 22.79
CA ILE A 284 -21.54 -17.58 23.01
C ILE A 284 -21.72 -19.10 22.91
N LYS A 285 -20.91 -19.82 22.13
CA LYS A 285 -21.13 -21.25 21.84
C LYS A 285 -20.03 -22.18 22.30
N LEU A 286 -18.85 -21.67 22.64
CA LEU A 286 -17.73 -22.45 23.14
C LEU A 286 -17.44 -21.99 24.56
N ASP A 287 -17.62 -22.89 25.54
CA ASP A 287 -17.21 -22.72 26.94
C ASP A 287 -15.68 -22.75 27.13
N GLU A 288 -14.94 -22.40 26.09
CA GLU A 288 -13.50 -22.47 26.06
C GLU A 288 -12.95 -21.05 26.14
N ASN A 289 -12.51 -20.67 27.34
CA ASN A 289 -11.70 -19.47 27.55
C ASN A 289 -10.24 -19.72 27.10
N ASP A 290 -10.05 -20.48 26.03
CA ASP A 290 -8.75 -20.89 25.53
C ASP A 290 -8.12 -19.74 24.72
N ILE A 291 -7.04 -19.20 25.28
CA ILE A 291 -6.22 -18.15 24.67
C ILE A 291 -5.74 -18.58 23.28
N TRP A 292 -5.46 -19.86 23.07
CA TRP A 292 -5.01 -20.40 21.80
C TRP A 292 -6.07 -20.25 20.70
N ILE A 293 -7.34 -20.53 21.02
CA ILE A 293 -8.46 -20.39 20.08
C ILE A 293 -8.61 -18.93 19.68
N LYS A 294 -8.60 -18.01 20.65
CA LYS A 294 -8.67 -16.57 20.39
C LYS A 294 -7.53 -16.10 19.47
N GLN A 295 -6.32 -16.64 19.62
CA GLN A 295 -5.19 -16.32 18.75
C GLN A 295 -5.40 -16.79 17.30
N ILE A 296 -5.93 -18.00 17.09
CA ILE A 296 -6.26 -18.51 15.75
C ILE A 296 -7.30 -17.59 15.08
N TRP A 297 -8.35 -17.21 15.80
CA TRP A 297 -9.39 -16.34 15.23
C TRP A 297 -8.91 -14.90 14.98
N CYS A 298 -8.00 -14.39 15.81
CA CYS A 298 -7.29 -13.14 15.53
C CYS A 298 -6.47 -13.22 14.23
N LYS A 299 -5.86 -14.38 13.93
CA LYS A 299 -5.18 -14.61 12.66
C LYS A 299 -6.17 -14.65 11.49
N VAL A 300 -7.34 -15.27 11.64
CA VAL A 300 -8.40 -15.26 10.61
C VAL A 300 -8.81 -13.82 10.26
N ALA A 301 -9.10 -12.99 11.25
CA ALA A 301 -9.40 -11.57 11.01
C ALA A 301 -8.22 -10.84 10.32
N ARG A 302 -6.98 -11.15 10.70
CA ARG A 302 -5.79 -10.56 10.09
C ARG A 302 -5.60 -11.00 8.64
N ILE A 303 -5.88 -12.27 8.31
CA ILE A 303 -5.87 -12.80 6.94
C ILE A 303 -6.84 -12.00 6.07
N LEU A 304 -8.09 -11.83 6.52
CA LEU A 304 -9.09 -11.03 5.80
C LEU A 304 -8.62 -9.58 5.59
N GLU A 305 -8.01 -8.96 6.60
CA GLU A 305 -7.42 -7.61 6.46
C GLU A 305 -6.35 -7.56 5.35
N GLN A 306 -5.46 -8.55 5.30
CA GLN A 306 -4.38 -8.58 4.30
C GLN A 306 -4.93 -8.82 2.89
N VAL A 307 -5.92 -9.69 2.74
CA VAL A 307 -6.55 -9.96 1.44
C VAL A 307 -7.27 -8.70 0.92
N ILE A 308 -8.01 -7.99 1.76
CA ILE A 308 -8.63 -6.71 1.39
C ILE A 308 -7.57 -5.66 1.01
N LYS A 309 -6.48 -5.56 1.77
CA LYS A 309 -5.37 -4.63 1.47
C LYS A 309 -4.71 -4.94 0.13
N GLU A 310 -4.49 -6.22 -0.16
CA GLU A 310 -3.88 -6.61 -1.43
C GLU A 310 -4.83 -6.33 -2.60
N PHE A 311 -6.11 -6.68 -2.47
CA PHE A 311 -7.13 -6.34 -3.46
C PHE A 311 -7.15 -4.84 -3.78
N ILE A 312 -7.06 -3.97 -2.77
CA ILE A 312 -6.98 -2.52 -2.96
C ILE A 312 -5.74 -2.13 -3.78
N VAL A 313 -4.55 -2.65 -3.43
CA VAL A 313 -3.30 -2.31 -4.13
C VAL A 313 -3.32 -2.82 -5.57
N SER A 314 -3.73 -4.07 -5.79
CA SER A 314 -3.78 -4.68 -7.12
C SER A 314 -4.79 -3.96 -8.03
N ASN A 315 -5.94 -3.53 -7.51
CA ASN A 315 -6.95 -2.84 -8.31
C ASN A 315 -6.72 -1.33 -8.47
N LEU A 316 -6.06 -0.67 -7.51
CA LEU A 316 -5.56 0.70 -7.69
C LEU A 316 -4.51 0.74 -8.83
N CYS A 317 -3.63 -0.27 -8.91
CA CYS A 317 -2.68 -0.38 -10.02
C CYS A 317 -3.38 -0.66 -11.37
N LYS A 318 -4.46 -1.46 -11.38
CA LYS A 318 -5.24 -1.72 -12.61
C LYS A 318 -6.08 -0.52 -13.08
N GLN A 319 -6.66 0.26 -12.17
CA GLN A 319 -7.33 1.52 -12.54
C GLN A 319 -6.33 2.53 -13.12
N GLN A 320 -5.10 2.57 -12.60
CA GLN A 320 -4.02 3.35 -13.21
C GLN A 320 -3.64 2.82 -14.60
N GLN A 321 -3.63 1.51 -14.86
CA GLN A 321 -3.37 1.00 -16.22
C GLN A 321 -4.48 1.32 -17.23
N LEU A 322 -5.74 1.39 -16.80
CA LEU A 322 -6.87 1.71 -17.70
C LEU A 322 -6.90 3.20 -18.07
N GLU A 323 -6.59 4.10 -17.13
CA GLU A 323 -6.47 5.54 -17.42
C GLU A 323 -5.29 5.88 -18.36
N TRP A 324 -4.31 4.99 -18.50
CA TRP A 324 -3.13 5.17 -19.38
C TRP A 324 -3.31 4.59 -20.79
N ASN A 325 -4.34 3.78 -21.03
CA ASN A 325 -4.67 3.29 -22.37
C ASN A 325 -5.75 4.15 -23.07
N GLU A 326 -6.28 5.15 -22.36
CA GLU A 326 -7.26 6.13 -22.88
C GLU A 326 -6.69 7.55 -23.02
N ILE A 327 -5.36 7.71 -22.91
CA ILE A 327 -4.57 8.90 -23.31
C ILE A 327 -3.57 8.44 -24.36
#